data_AF-A0A519RUR9-F1
#
_entry.id   AF-A0A519RUR9-F1
#
_cell.length_a   1.000
_cell.length_b   1.000
_cell.length_c   1.000
_cell.angle_alpha   90.00
_cell.angle_beta   90.00
_cell.angle_gamma   90.00
#
_symmetry.space_group_name_H-M   'P 1'
#
loop_
_entity.id
_entity.type
_entity.pdbx_description
1 polymer ?
#
loop_
_entity_poly.entity_id
_entity_poly.type
_entity_poly.pdbx_seq_one_letter_code
_entity_poly.pdbx_strand_id
1 'polypeptide(L)'
;CSAVYWGGAVAYAYELKESILGVKENTLTTFGAVSEETVIEMAEGAIKHFKTDYSIAVSGIAGPDGGTDDKPVGTVWIAISSKSKTIAKVFTFSNKRIQNIERSAASALAMLLNLLREDQDKE
;
A
#
# COMPACT_ATOMS: atom_id res chain seq x y z
N CYS A 1 -5.11 19.77 -6.12
CA CYS A 1 -4.59 18.72 -5.21
C CYS A 1 -3.45 19.19 -4.29
N SER A 2 -2.68 20.23 -4.63
CA SER A 2 -1.54 20.69 -3.80
C SER A 2 -1.89 21.03 -2.34
N ALA A 3 -3.14 21.39 -2.06
CA ALA A 3 -3.60 21.65 -0.70
C ALA A 3 -3.61 20.41 0.23
N VAL A 4 -3.66 19.19 -0.33
CA VAL A 4 -3.86 17.94 0.45
C VAL A 4 -2.91 16.81 0.03
N TYR A 5 -2.20 16.95 -1.07
CA TYR A 5 -1.28 15.94 -1.59
C TYR A 5 0.12 16.52 -1.71
N TRP A 6 1.02 16.05 -0.83
CA TRP A 6 2.39 16.51 -0.79
C TRP A 6 3.27 15.83 -1.84
N GLY A 7 3.08 14.53 -2.05
CA GLY A 7 3.88 13.75 -2.99
C GLY A 7 3.66 12.25 -2.83
N GLY A 8 4.49 11.47 -3.52
CA GLY A 8 4.46 10.02 -3.46
C GLY A 8 5.66 9.39 -4.17
N ALA A 9 5.76 8.07 -4.06
CA ALA A 9 6.83 7.28 -4.68
C ALA A 9 6.25 6.08 -5.43
N VAL A 10 6.89 5.71 -6.54
CA VAL A 10 6.63 4.47 -7.27
C VAL A 10 7.85 3.56 -7.09
N ALA A 11 7.78 2.67 -6.10
CA ALA A 11 8.90 1.81 -5.69
C ALA A 11 8.69 0.37 -6.16
N TYR A 12 9.00 0.08 -7.43
CA TYR A 12 8.81 -1.26 -8.00
C TYR A 12 9.82 -2.28 -7.46
N ALA A 13 11.11 -1.95 -7.47
CA ALA A 13 12.18 -2.82 -7.02
C ALA A 13 12.28 -2.89 -5.47
N TYR A 14 12.93 -3.93 -4.95
CA TYR A 14 13.09 -4.12 -3.50
C TYR A 14 13.95 -3.00 -2.92
N GLU A 15 15.06 -2.68 -3.59
CA GLU A 15 16.01 -1.64 -3.24
C GLU A 15 15.35 -0.26 -3.17
N LEU A 16 14.34 0.00 -4.00
CA LEU A 16 13.57 1.25 -3.95
C LEU A 16 12.60 1.29 -2.77
N LYS A 17 12.01 0.15 -2.39
CA LYS A 17 11.17 0.06 -1.19
C LYS A 17 12.00 0.31 0.07
N GLU A 18 13.22 -0.21 0.11
CA GLU A 18 14.15 0.00 1.21
C GLU A 18 14.64 1.45 1.27
N SER A 19 15.19 1.97 0.17
CA SER A 19 15.83 3.28 0.16
C SER A 19 14.86 4.46 0.28
N ILE A 20 13.67 4.36 -0.34
CA ILE A 20 12.69 5.47 -0.33
C ILE A 20 11.72 5.34 0.85
N LEU A 21 11.24 4.12 1.10
CA LEU A 21 10.16 3.87 2.06
C LEU A 21 10.65 3.18 3.34
N GLY A 22 11.94 2.88 3.48
CA GLY A 22 12.48 2.30 4.71
C GLY A 22 11.93 0.92 5.06
N VAL A 23 11.42 0.17 4.05
CA VAL A 23 11.05 -1.24 4.23
C VAL A 23 12.31 -2.02 4.60
N LYS A 24 12.22 -2.93 5.55
CA LYS A 24 13.37 -3.73 5.96
C LYS A 24 13.65 -4.82 4.94
N GLU A 25 14.93 -5.04 4.65
CA GLU A 25 15.39 -6.15 3.82
C GLU A 25 14.82 -7.49 4.31
N ASN A 26 14.87 -7.74 5.62
CA ASN A 26 14.33 -8.98 6.21
C ASN A 26 12.82 -9.17 5.96
N THR A 27 12.05 -8.08 5.89
CA THR A 27 10.61 -8.13 5.57
C THR A 27 10.43 -8.61 4.13
N LEU A 28 11.19 -8.02 3.20
CA LEU A 28 11.11 -8.33 1.78
C LEU A 28 11.61 -9.74 1.45
N THR A 29 12.65 -10.23 2.13
CA THR A 29 13.17 -11.59 1.92
C THR A 29 12.29 -12.66 2.56
N THR A 30 11.65 -12.38 3.70
CA THR A 30 10.81 -13.35 4.42
C THR A 30 9.40 -13.44 3.84
N PHE A 31 8.75 -12.31 3.62
CA PHE A 31 7.32 -12.25 3.26
C PHE A 31 7.07 -11.91 1.78
N GLY A 32 8.08 -11.35 1.12
CA GLY A 32 8.00 -10.86 -0.25
C GLY A 32 7.34 -9.48 -0.36
N ALA A 33 7.51 -8.81 -1.50
CA ALA A 33 6.95 -7.48 -1.71
C ALA A 33 5.41 -7.39 -1.62
N VAL A 34 4.70 -8.49 -1.88
CA VAL A 34 3.23 -8.55 -1.83
C VAL A 34 2.84 -9.26 -0.54
N SER A 35 2.90 -8.54 0.56
CA SER A 35 2.58 -9.03 1.92
C SER A 35 2.03 -7.90 2.78
N GLU A 36 1.42 -8.25 3.90
CA GLU A 36 0.91 -7.31 4.90
C GLU A 36 2.04 -6.46 5.48
N GLU A 37 3.13 -7.12 5.89
CA GLU A 37 4.29 -6.53 6.55
C GLU A 37 4.95 -5.50 5.63
N THR A 38 5.11 -5.84 4.34
CA THR A 38 5.71 -4.91 3.38
C THR A 38 4.86 -3.66 3.22
N VAL A 39 3.53 -3.77 3.04
CA VAL A 39 2.71 -2.58 2.83
C VAL A 39 2.57 -1.72 4.08
N ILE A 40 2.60 -2.32 5.28
CA ILE A 40 2.64 -1.58 6.55
C ILE A 40 3.93 -0.76 6.63
N GLU A 41 5.09 -1.39 6.41
CA GLU A 41 6.37 -0.68 6.45
C GLU A 41 6.45 0.40 5.36
N MET A 42 5.90 0.15 4.16
CA MET A 42 5.79 1.15 3.11
C MET A 42 4.93 2.36 3.53
N ALA A 43 3.77 2.13 4.14
CA ALA A 43 2.85 3.20 4.54
C ALA A 43 3.45 4.04 5.67
N GLU A 44 4.01 3.40 6.70
CA GLU A 44 4.65 4.10 7.82
C GLU A 44 5.93 4.84 7.37
N GLY A 45 6.69 4.24 6.46
CA GLY A 45 7.84 4.86 5.82
C GLY A 45 7.46 6.12 5.06
N ALA A 46 6.37 6.09 4.30
CA ALA A 46 5.86 7.25 3.58
C ALA A 46 5.49 8.40 4.53
N ILE A 47 4.83 8.13 5.66
CA ILE A 47 4.55 9.16 6.70
C ILE A 47 5.85 9.80 7.17
N LYS A 48 6.87 9.00 7.51
CA LYS A 48 8.16 9.49 8.02
C LYS A 48 8.93 10.29 6.97
N HIS A 49 8.95 9.82 5.73
CA HIS A 49 9.72 10.44 4.65
C HIS A 49 9.06 11.73 4.15
N PHE A 50 7.76 11.69 3.86
CA PHE A 50 7.01 12.82 3.30
C PHE A 50 6.47 13.77 4.37
N LYS A 51 6.52 13.40 5.65
CA LYS A 51 6.02 14.18 6.79
C LYS A 51 4.54 14.56 6.64
N THR A 52 3.72 13.61 6.17
CA THR A 52 2.28 13.78 5.97
C THR A 52 1.47 13.21 7.13
N ASP A 53 0.21 13.61 7.25
CA ASP A 53 -0.70 13.09 8.29
C ASP A 53 -1.24 11.70 7.96
N TYR A 54 -1.40 11.42 6.67
CA TYR A 54 -1.88 10.14 6.14
C TYR A 54 -1.00 9.67 4.99
N SER A 55 -0.96 8.36 4.78
CA SER A 55 -0.31 7.73 3.64
C SER A 55 -1.11 6.52 3.14
N ILE A 56 -0.89 6.20 1.88
CA ILE A 56 -1.42 5.00 1.22
C ILE A 56 -0.23 4.22 0.67
N ALA A 57 -0.16 2.93 0.94
CA ALA A 57 0.74 2.00 0.29
C ALA A 57 -0.05 0.91 -0.43
N VAL A 58 0.38 0.57 -1.65
CA VAL A 58 -0.20 -0.50 -2.47
C VAL A 58 0.93 -1.36 -3.02
N SER A 59 0.83 -2.67 -2.83
CA SER A 59 1.74 -3.64 -3.44
C SER A 59 0.97 -4.88 -3.85
N GLY A 60 1.11 -5.30 -5.11
CA GLY A 60 0.29 -6.37 -5.64
C GLY A 60 0.71 -6.90 -6.99
N ILE A 61 0.09 -8.01 -7.39
CA ILE A 61 0.36 -8.75 -8.62
C ILE A 61 -0.72 -8.36 -9.63
N ALA A 62 -0.49 -7.29 -10.39
CA ALA A 62 -1.49 -6.81 -11.34
C ALA A 62 -1.75 -7.80 -12.50
N GLY A 63 -0.74 -8.57 -12.92
CA GLY A 63 -0.80 -9.52 -14.04
C GLY A 63 -0.19 -8.99 -15.35
N PRO A 64 -0.24 -9.79 -16.44
CA PRO A 64 -0.94 -11.07 -16.55
C PRO A 64 -0.23 -12.24 -15.85
N ASP A 65 1.06 -12.09 -15.53
CA ASP A 65 1.89 -13.13 -14.91
C ASP A 65 2.33 -12.74 -13.49
N GLY A 66 3.15 -13.59 -12.86
CA GLY A 66 3.77 -13.34 -11.56
C GLY A 66 2.94 -13.77 -10.35
N GLY A 67 1.78 -14.39 -10.58
CA GLY A 67 1.00 -15.04 -9.54
C GLY A 67 1.59 -16.39 -9.13
N THR A 68 1.35 -16.77 -7.89
CA THR A 68 1.57 -18.12 -7.36
C THR A 68 0.25 -18.71 -6.88
N ASP A 69 0.24 -19.99 -6.53
CA ASP A 69 -0.96 -20.64 -5.97
C ASP A 69 -1.44 -19.95 -4.68
N ASP A 70 -0.50 -19.50 -3.83
CA ASP A 70 -0.80 -18.78 -2.59
C ASP A 70 -1.13 -17.29 -2.82
N LYS A 71 -0.61 -16.68 -3.89
CA LYS A 71 -0.78 -15.26 -4.21
C LYS A 71 -1.12 -15.12 -5.71
N PRO A 72 -2.36 -15.41 -6.11
CA PRO A 72 -2.73 -15.40 -7.52
C PRO A 72 -2.64 -13.99 -8.12
N VAL A 73 -2.67 -13.93 -9.45
CA VAL A 73 -2.82 -12.66 -10.16
C VAL A 73 -4.09 -11.96 -9.68
N GLY A 74 -3.97 -10.67 -9.37
CA GLY A 74 -5.01 -9.87 -8.76
C GLY A 74 -4.91 -9.76 -7.24
N THR A 75 -3.99 -10.47 -6.58
CA THR A 75 -3.68 -10.26 -5.16
C THR A 75 -2.99 -8.91 -4.96
N VAL A 76 -3.59 -8.06 -4.14
CA VAL A 76 -3.09 -6.72 -3.83
C VAL A 76 -3.25 -6.47 -2.34
N TRP A 77 -2.14 -6.13 -1.69
CA TRP A 77 -2.12 -5.59 -0.35
C TRP A 77 -2.19 -4.07 -0.40
N ILE A 78 -3.02 -3.50 0.47
CA ILE A 78 -3.19 -2.06 0.61
C ILE A 78 -3.09 -1.72 2.09
N ALA A 79 -2.28 -0.73 2.43
CA ALA A 79 -2.20 -0.18 3.78
C ALA A 79 -2.48 1.31 3.79
N ILE A 80 -3.17 1.78 4.84
CA ILE A 80 -3.38 3.18 5.15
C ILE A 80 -2.77 3.44 6.52
N SER A 81 -1.87 4.42 6.59
CA SER A 81 -1.26 4.84 7.86
C SER A 81 -1.69 6.26 8.18
N SER A 82 -1.98 6.51 9.45
CA SER A 82 -2.09 7.83 10.04
C SER A 82 -1.04 7.98 11.16
N LYS A 83 -0.99 9.14 11.80
CA LYS A 83 -0.14 9.36 12.98
C LYS A 83 -0.45 8.42 14.16
N SER A 84 -1.66 7.86 14.22
CA SER A 84 -2.13 7.07 15.37
C SER A 84 -2.14 5.58 15.11
N LYS A 85 -2.41 5.15 13.87
CA LYS A 85 -2.50 3.72 13.53
C LYS A 85 -2.21 3.45 12.06
N THR A 86 -1.84 2.21 11.79
CA THR A 86 -1.72 1.66 10.43
C THR A 86 -2.72 0.51 10.31
N ILE A 87 -3.49 0.48 9.22
CA ILE A 87 -4.38 -0.62 8.85
C ILE A 87 -3.97 -1.20 7.50
N ALA A 88 -4.03 -2.51 7.36
CA ALA A 88 -3.72 -3.20 6.11
C ALA A 88 -4.85 -4.18 5.74
N LYS A 89 -5.05 -4.38 4.44
CA LYS A 89 -6.03 -5.33 3.92
C LYS A 89 -5.56 -5.92 2.59
N VAL A 90 -5.79 -7.23 2.44
CA VAL A 90 -5.61 -7.93 1.18
C VAL A 90 -6.90 -7.93 0.36
N PHE A 91 -6.74 -7.78 -0.94
CA PHE A 91 -7.79 -7.92 -1.93
C PHE A 91 -7.34 -8.93 -2.99
N THR A 92 -8.29 -9.69 -3.51
CA THR A 92 -8.10 -10.51 -4.70
C THR A 92 -9.10 -10.03 -5.74
N PHE A 93 -8.59 -9.40 -6.80
CA PHE A 93 -9.40 -8.84 -7.87
C PHE A 93 -9.55 -9.83 -9.04
N SER A 94 -9.50 -9.34 -10.27
CA SER A 94 -9.66 -10.13 -11.50
C SER A 94 -8.30 -10.62 -12.02
N ASN A 95 -8.30 -11.26 -13.18
CA ASN A 95 -7.08 -11.60 -13.92
C ASN A 95 -6.68 -10.55 -14.97
N LYS A 96 -7.34 -9.37 -14.97
CA LYS A 96 -7.08 -8.30 -15.96
C LYS A 96 -6.27 -7.17 -15.33
N ARG A 97 -5.05 -6.97 -15.84
CA ARG A 97 -4.09 -5.97 -15.33
C ARG A 97 -4.69 -4.59 -15.11
N ILE A 98 -5.37 -4.04 -16.11
CA ILE A 98 -5.97 -2.69 -16.02
C ILE A 98 -7.04 -2.64 -14.92
N GLN A 99 -7.93 -3.63 -14.86
CA GLN A 99 -8.98 -3.68 -13.84
C GLN A 99 -8.39 -3.82 -12.44
N ASN A 100 -7.31 -4.57 -12.29
CA ASN A 100 -6.65 -4.73 -11.00
C ASN A 100 -6.03 -3.41 -10.54
N ILE A 101 -5.41 -2.64 -11.43
CA ILE A 101 -4.86 -1.31 -11.11
C ILE A 101 -5.98 -0.35 -10.70
N GLU A 102 -7.05 -0.26 -11.49
CA GLU A 102 -8.20 0.63 -11.22
C GLU A 102 -8.88 0.29 -9.89
N ARG A 103 -9.15 -1.00 -9.65
CA ARG A 103 -9.77 -1.46 -8.41
C ARG A 103 -8.86 -1.24 -7.21
N SER A 104 -7.55 -1.44 -7.35
CA SER A 104 -6.59 -1.15 -6.27
C SER A 104 -6.65 0.31 -5.86
N ALA A 105 -6.63 1.23 -6.83
CA ALA A 105 -6.70 2.67 -6.57
C ALA A 105 -8.03 3.06 -5.88
N ALA A 106 -9.16 2.55 -6.39
CA ALA A 106 -10.47 2.81 -5.80
C ALA A 106 -10.59 2.26 -4.37
N SER A 107 -10.14 1.04 -4.13
CA SER A 107 -10.15 0.42 -2.81
C SER A 107 -9.25 1.15 -1.82
N ALA A 108 -8.08 1.62 -2.26
CA ALA A 108 -7.18 2.39 -1.42
C ALA A 108 -7.79 3.73 -0.97
N LEU A 109 -8.42 4.46 -1.89
CA LEU A 109 -9.12 5.71 -1.55
C LEU A 109 -10.33 5.46 -0.64
N ALA A 110 -11.07 4.36 -0.84
CA ALA A 110 -12.17 3.98 0.04
C ALA A 110 -11.69 3.65 1.47
N MET A 111 -10.55 2.96 1.60
CA MET A 111 -9.96 2.68 2.90
C MET A 111 -9.49 3.96 3.60
N LEU A 112 -8.85 4.88 2.88
CA LEU A 112 -8.48 6.19 3.45
C LEU A 112 -9.72 6.98 3.90
N LEU A 113 -10.78 7.01 3.10
CA LEU A 113 -12.01 7.71 3.46
C LEU A 113 -12.63 7.16 4.75
N ASN A 114 -12.64 5.83 4.93
CA ASN A 114 -13.14 5.22 6.15
C ASN A 114 -12.30 5.60 7.37
N LEU A 115 -10.96 5.57 7.22
CA LEU A 115 -10.07 5.99 8.29
C LEU A 115 -10.28 7.46 8.69
N LEU A 116 -10.41 8.35 7.70
CA LEU A 116 -10.67 9.77 7.95
C LEU A 116 -11.98 10.00 8.72
N ARG A 117 -13.03 9.24 8.42
CA ARG A 117 -14.30 9.31 9.16
C ARG A 117 -14.16 8.82 10.59
N GLU A 118 -13.47 7.69 10.79
CA GLU A 118 -13.22 7.15 12.13
C GLU A 118 -12.39 8.09 13.01
N ASP A 119 -11.46 8.85 12.41
CA ASP A 119 -10.65 9.81 13.16
C ASP A 119 -11.43 11.11 13.44
N GLN A 120 -12.35 11.53 12.56
CA GLN A 120 -13.28 12.65 12.82
C GLN A 120 -14.29 12.35 13.93
N ASP A 121 -14.77 11.12 14.03
CA ASP A 121 -15.73 10.73 15.07
C ASP A 121 -15.11 10.66 16.48
N LYS A 122 -13.78 10.81 16.60
CA LYS A 122 -13.02 10.74 17.87
C LYS A 122 -12.57 12.09 18.41
N GLU A 123 -12.66 13.15 17.60
CA GLU A 123 -12.41 14.54 18.01
C GLU A 123 -13.68 15.19 18.59
#